data_AF-A0A672MD90-F1
#
_entry.id   AF-A0A672MD90-F1
#
_cell.length_a   1.000
_cell.length_b   1.000
_cell.length_c   1.000
_cell.angle_alpha   90.00
_cell.angle_beta   90.00
_cell.angle_gamma   90.00
#
_symmetry.space_group_name_H-M   'P 1'
#
loop_
_entity.id
_entity.type
_entity.pdbx_description
1 polymer ?
#
loop_
_entity_poly.entity_id
_entity_poly.type
_entity_poly.pdbx_seq_one_letter_code
_entity_poly.pdbx_strand_id
1 'polypeptide(L)'
;MSFTKTSHKFGQWADSRANTVYGLGFSSEAHLSKFADKFAEFKEAARLAKERSQELTSSPSQESAMGDLQSPVTPESINGTDERVTPDAAFNTESRAEINTVPFPHSSTSMSKHWEAELAALKGNNAKLTAALLESTANVKQWKQQLAAYQDEAERLHKRVRFSKHKPKTYHQSFRSAHSSCH
;
A
#
# COMPACT_ATOMS: atom_id res chain seq x y z
N MET A 1 -12.94 10.25 5.44
CA MET A 1 -12.48 9.98 4.06
C MET A 1 -12.94 11.11 3.16
N SER A 2 -12.18 11.45 2.10
CA SER A 2 -12.51 12.54 1.17
C SER A 2 -12.37 12.07 -0.27
N PHE A 3 -13.38 12.37 -1.09
CA PHE A 3 -13.37 12.12 -2.52
C PHE A 3 -12.89 13.37 -3.28
N THR A 4 -11.88 13.23 -4.12
CA THR A 4 -11.25 14.30 -4.89
C THR A 4 -11.40 14.01 -6.37
N LYS A 5 -12.00 14.94 -7.13
CA LYS A 5 -12.02 14.90 -8.59
C LYS A 5 -10.64 15.28 -9.12
N THR A 6 -9.98 14.41 -9.89
CA THR A 6 -8.64 14.67 -10.43
C THR A 6 -8.64 14.84 -11.95
N SER A 7 -9.74 14.50 -12.63
CA SER A 7 -9.96 14.85 -14.04
C SER A 7 -11.45 14.99 -14.37
N HIS A 8 -11.77 15.30 -15.62
CA HIS A 8 -13.14 15.49 -16.13
C HIS A 8 -14.06 14.29 -15.90
N LYS A 9 -13.50 13.07 -15.80
CA LYS A 9 -14.28 11.85 -15.60
C LYS A 9 -13.69 10.90 -14.56
N PHE A 10 -12.75 11.38 -13.74
CA PHE A 10 -12.06 10.55 -12.76
C PHE A 10 -12.01 11.23 -11.39
N GLY A 11 -12.24 10.44 -10.34
CA GLY A 11 -12.03 10.86 -8.97
C GLY A 11 -11.50 9.73 -8.11
N GLN A 12 -10.92 10.09 -6.97
CA GLN A 12 -10.22 9.18 -6.09
C GLN A 12 -10.45 9.51 -4.62
N TRP A 13 -10.29 8.52 -3.74
CA TRP A 13 -10.24 8.72 -2.29
C TRP A 13 -9.20 7.80 -1.66
N ALA A 14 -8.64 8.25 -0.55
CA ALA A 14 -7.75 7.43 0.27
C ALA A 14 -8.54 6.70 1.35
N ASP A 15 -8.26 5.40 1.50
CA ASP A 15 -8.72 4.59 2.63
C ASP A 15 -7.51 4.19 3.49
N SER A 16 -7.37 4.85 4.64
CA SER A 16 -6.29 4.55 5.60
C SER A 16 -6.43 3.18 6.25
N ARG A 17 -7.64 2.62 6.35
CA ARG A 17 -7.87 1.29 6.93
C ARG A 17 -7.36 0.20 5.98
N ALA A 18 -7.62 0.37 4.69
CA ALA A 18 -7.12 -0.53 3.65
C ALA A 18 -5.70 -0.20 3.17
N ASN A 19 -5.09 0.89 3.69
CA ASN A 19 -3.82 1.44 3.21
C ASN A 19 -3.76 1.54 1.67
N THR A 20 -4.87 1.93 1.06
CA THR A 20 -5.06 1.89 -0.40
C THR A 20 -5.74 3.16 -0.88
N VAL A 21 -5.39 3.61 -2.07
CA VAL A 21 -6.08 4.70 -2.78
C VAL A 21 -6.95 4.09 -3.86
N TYR A 22 -8.26 4.32 -3.78
CA TYR A 22 -9.21 3.88 -4.79
C TYR A 22 -9.48 5.01 -5.79
N GLY A 23 -9.62 4.66 -7.06
CA GLY A 23 -9.96 5.57 -8.14
C GLY A 23 -11.11 5.02 -8.97
N LEU A 24 -12.03 5.90 -9.39
CA LEU A 24 -13.18 5.55 -10.21
C LEU A 24 -13.23 6.46 -11.45
N GLY A 25 -13.29 5.82 -12.61
CA GLY A 25 -13.53 6.45 -13.90
C GLY A 25 -15.00 6.32 -14.32
N PHE A 26 -15.58 7.39 -14.83
CA PHE A 26 -16.98 7.47 -15.23
C PHE A 26 -17.12 7.66 -16.74
N SER A 27 -18.26 7.26 -17.30
CA SER A 27 -18.57 7.48 -18.73
C SER A 27 -18.77 8.96 -19.08
N SER A 28 -19.27 9.77 -18.12
CA SER A 28 -19.53 11.21 -18.24
C SER A 28 -19.15 11.96 -16.97
N GLU A 29 -18.91 13.27 -17.09
CA GLU A 29 -18.66 14.17 -15.95
C GLU A 29 -19.87 14.27 -15.00
N ALA A 30 -21.09 14.21 -15.56
CA ALA A 30 -22.32 14.25 -14.78
C ALA A 30 -22.38 13.08 -13.78
N HIS A 31 -21.97 11.87 -14.20
CA HIS A 31 -21.91 10.71 -13.30
C HIS A 31 -20.85 10.87 -12.21
N LEU A 32 -19.67 11.40 -12.55
CA LEU A 32 -18.63 11.72 -11.56
C LEU A 32 -19.15 12.71 -10.51
N SER A 33 -19.84 13.76 -10.96
CA SER A 33 -20.38 14.79 -10.06
C SER A 33 -21.45 14.25 -9.14
N LYS A 34 -22.42 13.51 -9.68
CA LYS A 34 -23.45 12.83 -8.88
C LYS A 34 -22.86 11.88 -7.83
N PHE A 35 -21.79 11.15 -8.19
CA PHE A 35 -21.10 10.29 -7.23
C PHE A 35 -20.43 11.10 -6.13
N ALA A 36 -19.75 12.20 -6.45
CA ALA A 36 -19.10 13.06 -5.45
C ALA A 36 -20.10 13.59 -4.42
N ASP A 37 -21.29 14.00 -4.87
CA ASP A 37 -22.36 14.49 -3.99
C ASP A 37 -22.87 13.38 -3.07
N LYS A 38 -23.12 12.19 -3.63
CA LYS A 38 -23.54 11.02 -2.84
C LYS A 38 -22.47 10.59 -1.84
N PHE A 39 -21.20 10.64 -2.21
CA PHE A 39 -20.10 10.31 -1.30
C PHE A 39 -20.07 11.26 -0.10
N ALA A 40 -20.32 12.55 -0.30
CA ALA A 40 -20.43 13.53 0.78
C ALA A 40 -21.63 13.22 1.70
N GLU A 41 -22.78 12.88 1.11
CA GLU A 41 -23.99 12.49 1.85
C GLU A 41 -23.74 11.27 2.74
N PHE A 42 -23.13 10.20 2.20
CA PHE A 42 -22.80 9.00 2.97
C PHE A 42 -21.78 9.26 4.08
N LYS A 43 -20.83 10.18 3.87
CA LYS A 43 -19.86 10.58 4.89
C LYS A 43 -20.55 11.25 6.08
N GLU A 44 -21.54 12.12 5.83
CA GLU A 44 -22.32 12.75 6.90
C GLU A 44 -23.28 11.77 7.57
N ALA A 45 -23.93 10.88 6.82
CA ALA A 45 -24.77 9.83 7.38
C ALA A 45 -23.97 8.88 8.30
N ALA A 46 -22.76 8.48 7.89
CA ALA A 46 -21.87 7.66 8.71
C ALA A 46 -21.41 8.38 9.98
N ARG A 47 -21.21 9.72 9.92
CA ARG A 47 -20.89 10.54 11.09
C ARG A 47 -22.05 10.54 12.09
N LEU A 48 -23.27 10.81 11.61
CA LEU A 48 -24.49 10.80 12.43
C LEU A 48 -24.76 9.43 13.06
N ALA A 49 -24.56 8.34 12.31
CA ALA A 49 -24.71 6.98 12.84
C ALA A 49 -23.69 6.68 13.95
N LYS A 50 -22.45 7.15 13.80
CA LYS A 50 -21.42 6.99 14.83
C LYS A 50 -21.72 7.81 16.09
N GLU A 51 -22.24 9.03 15.93
CA GLU A 51 -22.65 9.91 17.02
C GLU A 51 -23.85 9.34 17.80
N ARG A 52 -24.88 8.86 17.09
CA ARG A 52 -26.07 8.22 17.69
C ARG A 52 -25.72 6.95 18.49
N SER A 53 -24.78 6.15 18.00
CA SER A 53 -24.32 4.95 18.71
C SER A 53 -23.45 5.26 19.93
N GLN A 54 -22.81 6.43 19.97
CA GLN A 54 -21.98 6.86 21.11
C GLN A 54 -22.85 7.48 22.24
N GLU A 55 -23.99 8.07 21.90
CA GLU A 55 -24.94 8.62 22.89
C GLU A 55 -25.64 7.52 23.72
N LEU A 56 -25.88 6.34 23.14
CA LEU A 56 -26.51 5.20 23.85
C LEU A 56 -25.58 4.47 24.84
N THR A 57 -24.28 4.79 24.88
CA THR A 57 -23.32 4.18 25.82
C THR A 57 -22.89 5.12 26.94
N SER A 58 -23.47 6.33 27.02
CA SER A 58 -23.18 7.32 28.06
C SER A 58 -24.38 7.54 28.98
N SER A 59 -24.93 6.45 29.52
CA SER A 59 -25.70 6.47 30.78
C SER A 59 -24.84 5.84 31.88
N PRO A 60 -24.38 6.59 32.90
CA PRO A 60 -23.77 6.01 34.08
C PRO A 60 -24.89 5.62 35.05
N SER A 61 -25.27 4.35 35.09
CA SER A 61 -26.02 3.79 36.20
C SER A 61 -25.52 2.37 36.49
N GLN A 62 -25.38 2.11 37.78
CA GLN A 62 -24.52 1.12 38.41
C GLN A 62 -25.04 -0.32 38.29
N GLU A 63 -24.10 -1.28 38.49
CA GLU A 63 -24.30 -2.56 39.22
C GLU A 63 -25.17 -3.63 38.51
N SER A 64 -24.88 -4.93 38.37
CA SER A 64 -23.96 -5.89 39.00
C SER A 64 -23.93 -7.20 38.16
N ALA A 65 -22.88 -7.99 38.38
CA ALA A 65 -22.81 -9.46 38.40
C ALA A 65 -23.23 -10.35 37.18
N MET A 66 -22.21 -11.10 36.69
CA MET A 66 -22.14 -12.57 36.57
C MET A 66 -23.16 -13.36 35.70
N GLY A 67 -22.61 -14.26 34.86
CA GLY A 67 -23.30 -15.42 34.25
C GLY A 67 -23.34 -15.32 32.72
N ASP A 68 -22.38 -15.90 31.98
CA ASP A 68 -22.31 -17.31 31.57
C ASP A 68 -23.55 -17.78 30.78
N LEU A 69 -23.35 -18.05 29.48
CA LEU A 69 -23.88 -19.18 28.69
C LEU A 69 -23.95 -18.88 27.16
N GLN A 70 -23.34 -19.81 26.40
CA GLN A 70 -23.74 -20.33 25.08
C GLN A 70 -23.57 -19.51 23.77
N SER A 71 -22.55 -19.91 23.00
CA SER A 71 -22.48 -20.00 21.51
C SER A 71 -23.74 -20.64 20.87
N PRO A 72 -24.05 -20.53 19.54
CA PRO A 72 -23.10 -20.68 18.41
C PRO A 72 -23.35 -19.91 17.08
N VAL A 73 -22.36 -20.05 16.19
CA VAL A 73 -22.25 -19.75 14.74
C VAL A 73 -23.46 -20.13 13.86
N THR A 74 -23.80 -19.26 12.90
CA THR A 74 -24.34 -19.61 11.57
C THR A 74 -23.94 -18.56 10.50
N PRO A 75 -23.36 -18.96 9.35
CA PRO A 75 -23.39 -18.19 8.12
C PRO A 75 -24.45 -18.78 7.17
N GLU A 76 -25.51 -18.03 6.86
CA GLU A 76 -26.42 -18.41 5.79
C GLU A 76 -25.83 -18.08 4.42
N SER A 77 -25.47 -19.14 3.71
CA SER A 77 -25.29 -19.18 2.26
C SER A 77 -26.57 -19.74 1.66
N ILE A 78 -27.32 -18.96 0.85
CA ILE A 78 -28.11 -19.43 -0.30
C ILE A 78 -28.64 -18.24 -1.10
N ASN A 79 -28.26 -18.10 -2.37
CA ASN A 79 -29.21 -18.19 -3.48
C ASN A 79 -28.44 -18.25 -4.81
N GLY A 80 -28.33 -19.46 -5.37
CA GLY A 80 -28.10 -19.66 -6.78
C GLY A 80 -29.45 -19.68 -7.50
N THR A 81 -29.54 -19.02 -8.65
CA THR A 81 -30.62 -19.27 -9.60
C THR A 81 -30.05 -19.20 -11.00
N ASP A 82 -30.13 -20.35 -11.65
CA ASP A 82 -29.89 -20.68 -13.04
C ASP A 82 -30.94 -20.01 -13.96
N GLU A 83 -30.54 -19.61 -15.17
CA GLU A 83 -31.20 -19.98 -16.44
C GLU A 83 -30.69 -19.12 -17.62
N ARG A 84 -29.75 -19.72 -18.37
CA ARG A 84 -29.80 -19.99 -19.82
C ARG A 84 -30.79 -19.14 -20.66
N VAL A 85 -30.31 -18.42 -21.70
CA VAL A 85 -30.81 -18.46 -23.10
C VAL A 85 -29.76 -17.83 -24.04
N THR A 86 -29.10 -18.68 -24.83
CA THR A 86 -28.54 -18.35 -26.15
C THR A 86 -29.66 -18.13 -27.17
N PRO A 87 -29.44 -17.30 -28.19
CA PRO A 87 -29.72 -17.81 -29.54
C PRO A 87 -28.61 -17.47 -30.54
N ASP A 88 -28.07 -18.53 -31.12
CA ASP A 88 -27.44 -18.53 -32.43
C ASP A 88 -28.53 -18.69 -33.52
N ALA A 89 -28.15 -18.47 -34.78
CA ALA A 89 -28.88 -18.68 -36.05
C ALA A 89 -29.54 -17.47 -36.73
N ALA A 90 -28.72 -16.82 -37.56
CA ALA A 90 -28.82 -16.79 -39.03
C ALA A 90 -29.72 -15.77 -39.78
N PHE A 91 -29.14 -15.33 -40.91
CA PHE A 91 -29.68 -14.69 -42.11
C PHE A 91 -29.95 -13.17 -42.11
N ASN A 92 -29.01 -12.43 -42.73
CA ASN A 92 -29.40 -11.53 -43.84
C ASN A 92 -28.22 -11.22 -44.78
N THR A 93 -28.30 -11.82 -45.98
CA THR A 93 -28.13 -11.17 -47.28
C THR A 93 -26.83 -10.44 -47.59
N GLU A 94 -25.99 -11.12 -48.36
CA GLU A 94 -25.09 -10.56 -49.37
C GLU A 94 -25.81 -9.48 -50.20
N SER A 95 -25.32 -8.25 -50.16
CA SER A 95 -25.59 -7.23 -51.18
C SER A 95 -24.30 -6.48 -51.47
N ARG A 96 -23.54 -7.08 -52.39
CA ARG A 96 -22.42 -6.47 -53.09
C ARG A 96 -22.91 -5.29 -53.93
N ALA A 97 -22.54 -4.08 -53.53
CA ALA A 97 -22.09 -2.95 -54.38
C ALA A 97 -22.29 -1.64 -53.61
N GLU A 98 -21.20 -0.99 -53.21
CA GLU A 98 -20.81 0.31 -53.76
C GLU A 98 -19.59 0.85 -53.00
N ILE A 99 -18.53 1.08 -53.76
CA ILE A 99 -17.37 1.85 -53.36
C ILE A 99 -17.86 3.30 -53.23
N ASN A 100 -18.26 3.69 -52.03
CA ASN A 100 -18.42 5.09 -51.67
C ASN A 100 -17.34 5.42 -50.64
N THR A 101 -16.28 6.06 -51.13
CA THR A 101 -15.23 6.73 -50.38
C THR A 101 -15.84 7.73 -49.40
N VAL A 102 -16.06 7.30 -48.17
CA VAL A 102 -16.16 8.17 -47.00
C VAL A 102 -14.74 8.36 -46.45
N PRO A 103 -14.22 9.59 -46.32
CA PRO A 103 -13.01 9.83 -45.56
C PRO A 103 -13.32 9.46 -44.10
N PHE A 104 -12.89 8.27 -43.68
CA PHE A 104 -12.95 7.87 -42.28
C PHE A 104 -12.14 8.89 -41.46
N PRO A 105 -12.67 9.36 -40.32
CA PRO A 105 -12.05 10.45 -39.56
C PRO A 105 -10.68 10.00 -39.06
N HIS A 106 -9.65 10.81 -39.32
CA HIS A 106 -8.26 10.60 -38.90
C HIS A 106 -8.07 10.47 -37.37
N SER A 107 -9.14 10.57 -36.59
CA SER A 107 -9.16 10.46 -35.13
C SER A 107 -8.78 9.05 -34.63
N SER A 108 -9.23 7.97 -35.28
CA SER A 108 -8.99 6.60 -34.78
C SER A 108 -7.51 6.21 -34.80
N THR A 109 -6.79 6.51 -35.88
CA THR A 109 -5.35 6.23 -35.97
C THR A 109 -4.52 7.10 -35.02
N SER A 110 -4.93 8.36 -34.80
CA SER A 110 -4.26 9.25 -33.85
C SER A 110 -4.41 8.78 -32.41
N MET A 111 -5.61 8.32 -32.03
CA MET A 111 -5.86 7.75 -30.70
C MET A 111 -5.13 6.43 -30.47
N SER A 112 -5.10 5.53 -31.46
CA SER A 112 -4.32 4.29 -31.36
C SER A 112 -2.82 4.56 -31.13
N LYS A 113 -2.23 5.51 -31.87
CA LYS A 113 -0.82 5.90 -31.70
C LYS A 113 -0.54 6.48 -30.31
N HIS A 114 -1.48 7.26 -29.76
CA HIS A 114 -1.35 7.79 -28.40
C HIS A 114 -1.32 6.67 -27.35
N TRP A 115 -2.23 5.70 -27.43
CA TRP A 115 -2.27 4.57 -26.50
C TRP A 115 -1.05 3.66 -26.62
N GLU A 116 -0.54 3.42 -27.84
CA GLU A 116 0.70 2.66 -28.06
C GLU A 116 1.91 3.36 -27.43
N ALA A 117 2.02 4.68 -27.59
CA ALA A 117 3.09 5.46 -26.98
C ALA A 117 3.01 5.44 -25.45
N GLU A 118 1.81 5.59 -24.88
CA GLU A 118 1.58 5.51 -23.44
C GLU A 118 1.94 4.12 -22.90
N LEU A 119 1.57 3.06 -23.61
CA LEU A 119 1.92 1.69 -23.22
C LEU A 119 3.45 1.48 -23.21
N ALA A 120 4.16 2.02 -24.20
CA ALA A 120 5.62 1.95 -24.25
C ALA A 120 6.26 2.73 -23.08
N ALA A 121 5.75 3.92 -22.77
CA ALA A 121 6.20 4.72 -21.65
C ALA A 121 5.95 4.01 -20.31
N LEU A 122 4.76 3.42 -20.13
CA LEU A 122 4.41 2.64 -18.94
C LEU A 122 5.31 1.43 -18.76
N LYS A 123 5.59 0.68 -19.84
CA LYS A 123 6.56 -0.43 -19.81
C LYS A 123 7.96 0.03 -19.42
N GLY A 124 8.42 1.15 -19.98
CA GLY A 124 9.70 1.75 -19.62
C GLY A 124 9.77 2.18 -18.16
N ASN A 125 8.72 2.79 -17.63
CA ASN A 125 8.63 3.18 -16.22
C ASN A 125 8.61 1.96 -15.31
N ASN A 126 7.89 0.90 -15.66
CA ASN A 126 7.87 -0.35 -14.89
C ASN A 126 9.26 -1.00 -14.84
N ALA A 127 10.01 -1.00 -15.94
CA ALA A 127 11.38 -1.48 -15.97
C ALA A 127 12.31 -0.66 -15.06
N LYS A 128 12.19 0.68 -15.07
CA LYS A 128 12.95 1.56 -14.16
C LYS A 128 12.62 1.29 -12.69
N LEU A 129 11.35 1.13 -12.35
CA LEU A 129 10.92 0.79 -10.99
C LEU A 129 11.49 -0.56 -10.54
N THR A 130 11.48 -1.55 -11.43
CA THR A 130 12.07 -2.87 -11.16
C THR A 130 13.58 -2.77 -10.90
N ALA A 131 14.30 -1.98 -11.71
CA ALA A 131 15.72 -1.74 -11.51
C ALA A 131 16.02 -1.03 -10.18
N ALA A 132 15.29 0.05 -9.87
CA ALA A 132 15.42 0.78 -8.62
C ALA A 132 15.10 -0.10 -7.39
N LEU A 133 14.14 -1.01 -7.50
CA LEU A 133 13.81 -1.96 -6.43
C LEU A 133 14.95 -2.96 -6.18
N LEU A 134 15.57 -3.48 -7.24
CA LEU A 134 16.73 -4.37 -7.13
C LEU A 134 17.93 -3.63 -6.52
N GLU A 135 18.17 -2.40 -6.95
CA GLU A 135 19.22 -1.54 -6.39
C GLU A 135 18.97 -1.25 -4.91
N SER A 136 17.74 -0.87 -4.53
CA SER A 136 17.37 -0.67 -3.12
C SER A 136 17.60 -1.94 -2.29
N THR A 137 17.33 -3.11 -2.87
CA THR A 137 17.59 -4.41 -2.21
C THR A 137 19.08 -4.66 -2.02
N ALA A 138 19.92 -4.30 -3.00
CA ALA A 138 21.37 -4.37 -2.89
C ALA A 138 21.90 -3.39 -1.83
N ASN A 139 21.39 -2.16 -1.82
CA ASN A 139 21.75 -1.14 -0.84
C ASN A 139 21.44 -1.61 0.58
N VAL A 140 20.26 -2.19 0.84
CA VAL A 140 19.93 -2.75 2.16
C VAL A 140 20.97 -3.78 2.62
N LYS A 141 21.46 -4.64 1.73
CA LYS A 141 22.51 -5.63 2.07
C LYS A 141 23.84 -4.93 2.39
N GLN A 142 24.23 -3.94 1.59
CA GLN A 142 25.46 -3.17 1.83
C GLN A 142 25.41 -2.41 3.15
N TRP A 143 24.31 -1.72 3.45
CA TRP A 143 24.13 -1.01 4.71
C TRP A 143 24.17 -1.94 5.92
N LYS A 144 23.55 -3.12 5.83
CA LYS A 144 23.64 -4.15 6.87
C LYS A 144 25.08 -4.61 7.09
N GLN A 145 25.84 -4.82 6.02
CA GLN A 145 27.24 -5.22 6.10
C GLN A 145 28.10 -4.12 6.73
N GLN A 146 27.90 -2.86 6.34
CA GLN A 146 28.60 -1.74 6.96
C GLN A 146 28.26 -1.60 8.44
N LEU A 147 26.99 -1.76 8.82
CA LEU A 147 26.58 -1.73 10.22
C LEU A 147 27.29 -2.81 11.04
N ALA A 148 27.38 -4.04 10.53
CA ALA A 148 28.12 -5.12 11.19
C ALA A 148 29.61 -4.78 11.34
N ALA A 149 30.25 -4.24 10.31
CA ALA A 149 31.66 -3.83 10.38
C ALA A 149 31.90 -2.74 11.43
N TYR A 150 31.00 -1.77 11.55
CA TYR A 150 31.09 -0.74 12.58
C TYR A 150 30.86 -1.31 13.99
N GLN A 151 29.97 -2.28 14.15
CA GLN A 151 29.75 -2.97 15.43
C GLN A 151 31.00 -3.75 15.87
N ASP A 152 31.64 -4.48 14.97
CA ASP A 152 32.87 -5.23 15.24
C ASP A 152 34.02 -4.29 15.66
N GLU A 153 34.19 -3.17 14.95
CA GLU A 153 35.22 -2.17 15.28
C GLU A 153 34.96 -1.51 16.64
N ALA A 154 33.70 -1.18 16.95
CA ALA A 154 33.32 -0.65 18.25
C ALA A 154 33.63 -1.65 19.38
N GLU A 155 33.32 -2.94 19.19
CA GLU A 155 33.64 -3.98 20.17
C GLU A 155 35.17 -4.14 20.34
N ARG A 156 35.93 -4.09 19.25
CA ARG A 156 37.40 -4.14 19.26
C ARG A 156 38.00 -2.99 20.06
N LEU A 157 37.49 -1.77 19.86
CA LEU A 157 37.90 -0.60 20.64
C LEU A 157 37.53 -0.73 22.11
N HIS A 158 36.30 -1.18 22.42
CA HIS A 158 35.89 -1.46 23.81
C HIS A 158 36.78 -2.50 24.50
N LYS A 159 37.20 -3.56 23.80
CA LYS A 159 38.16 -4.54 24.32
C LYS A 159 39.53 -3.89 24.59
N ARG A 160 40.03 -3.07 23.68
CA ARG A 160 41.32 -2.35 23.85
C ARG A 160 41.28 -1.38 25.04
N VAL A 161 40.20 -0.63 25.20
CA VAL A 161 40.01 0.28 26.34
C VAL A 161 39.93 -0.51 27.65
N ARG A 162 39.17 -1.60 27.71
CA ARG A 162 39.10 -2.49 28.88
C ARG A 162 40.47 -3.06 29.23
N PHE A 163 41.20 -3.58 28.25
CA PHE A 163 42.54 -4.14 28.46
C PHE A 163 43.53 -3.07 28.94
N SER A 164 43.48 -1.86 28.40
CA SER A 164 44.32 -0.74 28.87
C SER A 164 44.01 -0.32 30.30
N LYS A 165 42.74 -0.38 30.73
CA LYS A 165 42.33 -0.10 32.12
C LYS A 165 42.75 -1.20 33.10
N HIS A 166 42.86 -2.44 32.62
CA HIS A 166 43.20 -3.60 33.44
C HIS A 166 44.64 -4.08 33.31
N LYS A 167 45.51 -3.41 32.53
CA LYS A 167 46.96 -3.69 32.59
C LYS A 167 47.42 -3.46 34.04
N PRO A 168 47.85 -4.51 34.76
CA PRO A 168 48.40 -4.31 36.09
C PRO A 168 49.62 -3.40 35.96
N LYS A 169 49.90 -2.57 36.97
CA LYS A 169 51.12 -1.75 37.09
C LYS A 169 52.37 -2.62 37.29
N THR A 170 52.50 -3.74 36.58
CA THR A 170 53.60 -4.70 36.70
C THR A 170 54.96 -4.08 36.39
N TYR A 171 55.01 -3.03 35.56
CA TYR A 171 56.26 -2.33 35.29
C TYR A 171 56.81 -1.53 36.49
N HIS A 172 55.96 -1.01 37.38
CA HIS A 172 56.44 -0.29 38.56
C HIS A 172 56.69 -1.19 39.78
N GLN A 173 56.05 -2.36 39.85
CA GLN A 173 56.21 -3.28 40.97
C GLN A 173 57.48 -4.13 40.85
N SER A 174 57.86 -4.55 39.64
CA SER A 174 59.12 -5.26 39.40
C SER A 174 60.36 -4.41 39.69
N PHE A 175 60.33 -3.10 39.40
CA PHE A 175 61.45 -2.20 39.72
C PHE A 175 61.60 -1.93 41.23
N ARG A 176 60.50 -1.86 41.99
CA ARG A 176 60.58 -1.69 43.46
C ARG A 176 61.06 -2.95 44.18
N SER A 177 60.67 -4.15 43.72
CA SER A 177 61.16 -5.40 44.32
C SER A 177 62.65 -5.65 44.07
N ALA A 178 63.17 -5.28 42.90
CA ALA A 178 64.61 -5.42 42.61
C ALA A 178 65.48 -4.50 43.48
N HIS A 179 65.02 -3.28 43.79
CA HIS A 179 65.78 -2.33 44.61
C HIS A 179 65.74 -2.67 46.11
N SER A 180 64.72 -3.39 46.58
CA SER A 180 64.59 -3.81 47.99
C SER A 180 65.40 -5.07 48.32
N SER A 181 65.91 -5.80 47.33
CA SER A 181 66.69 -7.03 47.54
C SER A 181 68.22 -6.81 47.51
N CYS A 182 68.67 -5.57 47.33
CA CYS A 182 70.09 -5.20 47.26
C CYS A 182 70.61 -4.42 48.48
N HIS A 183 69.84 -4.38 49.58
CA HIS A 183 70.26 -3.85 50.88
C HIS A 183 70.05 -4.91 51.96
#